data_AF-X1BTN3-F1
#
_entry.id   AF-X1BTN3-F1
#
_cell.length_a   1.000
_cell.length_b   1.000
_cell.length_c   1.000
_cell.angle_alpha   90.00
_cell.angle_beta   90.00
_cell.angle_gamma   90.00
#
_symmetry.space_group_name_H-M   'P 1'
#
loop_
_entity.id
_entity.type
_entity.pdbx_description
1 polymer ?
#
loop_
_entity_poly.entity_id
_entity_poly.type
_entity_poly.pdbx_seq_one_letter_code
_entity_poly.pdbx_strand_id
1 'polypeptide(L)'
;MKDYPITIGFDDAKFRFDGQKQTTPLIGVVCQGTRVVKVVKKEIFIDGDDSTDAIIDLVRSCENNVQYILTHTITFGGFNIADIEEIYQKLEIPIIAFTERMVNLDDVKKAIIKKFPKKNTDKINKIIKAG
;
A
#
# COMPACT_ATOMS: atom_id res chain seq x y z
N MET A 1 10.36 0.13 26.98
CA MET A 1 10.60 -0.12 25.53
C MET A 1 9.78 -1.29 25.00
N LYS A 2 9.48 -2.30 25.84
CA LYS A 2 8.48 -3.35 25.53
C LYS A 2 7.04 -2.82 25.44
N ASP A 3 6.82 -1.57 25.82
CA ASP A 3 5.51 -0.94 25.97
C ASP A 3 5.01 -0.24 24.69
N TYR A 4 5.85 -0.15 23.65
CA TYR A 4 5.46 0.46 22.38
C TYR A 4 4.96 -0.60 21.40
N PRO A 5 3.91 -0.28 20.61
CA PRO A 5 3.41 -1.18 19.58
C PRO A 5 4.48 -1.46 18.54
N ILE A 6 4.45 -2.66 17.98
CA ILE A 6 5.23 -3.01 16.79
C ILE A 6 4.38 -2.68 15.58
N THR A 7 4.83 -1.75 14.76
CA THR A 7 4.13 -1.30 13.56
C THR A 7 4.98 -1.57 12.33
N ILE A 8 4.35 -1.73 11.18
CA ILE A 8 5.04 -1.72 9.89
C ILE A 8 4.50 -0.58 9.04
N GLY A 9 5.40 0.31 8.62
CA GLY A 9 5.09 1.39 7.68
C GLY A 9 5.44 0.99 6.25
N PHE A 10 4.56 1.21 5.28
CA PHE A 10 4.85 1.00 3.86
C PHE A 10 4.84 2.29 3.05
N ASP A 11 5.81 2.39 2.14
CA ASP A 11 5.87 3.41 1.10
C ASP A 11 6.61 2.86 -0.14
N ASP A 12 6.37 3.45 -1.31
CA ASP A 12 7.06 3.09 -2.54
C ASP A 12 8.15 4.09 -2.94
N ALA A 13 9.19 3.59 -3.61
CA ALA A 13 10.27 4.46 -4.07
C ALA A 13 9.88 5.27 -5.31
N LYS A 14 10.61 6.35 -5.56
CA LYS A 14 10.43 7.16 -6.78
C LYS A 14 10.58 6.31 -8.04
N PHE A 15 9.65 6.45 -8.98
CA PHE A 15 9.64 5.78 -10.27
C PHE A 15 9.47 6.77 -11.43
N ARG A 16 9.67 6.31 -12.66
CA ARG A 16 9.53 7.09 -13.89
C ARG A 16 8.67 6.34 -14.90
N PHE A 17 7.86 7.08 -15.67
CA PHE A 17 7.06 6.54 -16.77
C PHE A 17 7.82 6.59 -18.10
N ASP A 18 9.07 6.12 -18.11
CA ASP A 18 9.93 6.14 -19.32
C ASP A 18 9.99 4.78 -20.04
N GLY A 19 9.23 3.79 -19.57
CA GLY A 19 9.11 2.46 -20.17
C GLY A 19 10.30 1.53 -19.92
N GLN A 20 11.40 2.01 -19.32
CA GLN A 20 12.60 1.19 -19.07
C GLN A 20 12.46 0.34 -17.82
N LYS A 21 11.84 0.88 -16.76
CA LYS A 21 11.52 0.13 -15.53
C LYS A 21 10.02 0.17 -15.31
N GLN A 22 9.39 -1.02 -15.30
CA GLN A 22 7.95 -1.18 -15.09
C GLN A 22 7.60 -1.51 -13.63
N THR A 23 8.60 -1.57 -12.76
CA THR A 23 8.42 -1.86 -11.33
C THR A 23 9.01 -0.76 -10.46
N THR A 24 8.45 -0.62 -9.27
CA THR A 24 9.01 0.21 -8.20
C THR A 24 9.17 -0.63 -6.93
N PRO A 25 10.22 -0.40 -6.11
CA PRO A 25 10.31 -0.98 -4.79
C PRO A 25 9.17 -0.51 -3.89
N LEU A 26 8.43 -1.46 -3.33
CA LEU A 26 7.62 -1.28 -2.13
C LEU A 26 8.48 -1.62 -0.91
N ILE A 27 8.59 -0.70 0.04
CA ILE A 27 9.45 -0.81 1.21
C ILE A 27 8.59 -0.84 2.45
N GLY A 28 8.78 -1.86 3.29
CA GLY A 28 8.17 -1.97 4.61
C GLY A 28 9.22 -1.77 5.71
N VAL A 29 8.96 -0.86 6.65
CA VAL A 29 9.83 -0.61 7.80
C VAL A 29 9.10 -1.01 9.08
N VAL A 30 9.60 -2.05 9.75
CA VAL A 30 9.08 -2.48 11.05
C VAL A 30 9.74 -1.65 12.14
N CYS A 31 8.93 -1.00 12.96
CA CYS A 31 9.36 -0.20 14.09
C CYS A 31 8.73 -0.69 15.39
N GLN A 32 9.46 -0.56 16.50
CA GLN A 32 8.90 -0.60 17.85
C GLN A 32 9.03 0.81 18.45
N GLY A 33 7.93 1.55 18.51
CA GLY A 33 8.00 3.00 18.70
C GLY A 33 8.78 3.65 17.55
N THR A 34 9.85 4.39 17.86
CA THR A 34 10.73 5.02 16.85
C THR A 34 11.94 4.16 16.45
N ARG A 35 12.14 3.00 17.10
CA ARG A 35 13.28 2.12 16.83
C ARG A 35 12.99 1.24 15.63
N VAL A 36 13.82 1.33 14.60
CA VAL A 36 13.78 0.41 13.45
C VAL A 36 14.22 -0.99 13.91
N VAL A 37 13.40 -1.99 13.61
CA VAL A 37 13.62 -3.41 13.92
C VAL A 37 14.04 -4.18 12.67
N LYS A 38 13.33 -3.98 11.56
CA LYS A 38 13.55 -4.71 10.29
C LYS A 38 13.11 -3.83 9.12
N VAL A 39 13.78 -3.99 7.99
CA VAL A 39 13.35 -3.44 6.70
C VAL A 39 13.12 -4.60 5.75
N VAL A 40 11.98 -4.59 5.06
CA VAL A 40 11.59 -5.58 4.06
C VAL A 40 11.27 -4.86 2.75
N LYS A 41 11.44 -5.54 1.62
CA LYS A 41 11.16 -4.95 0.30
C LYS A 41 10.63 -5.99 -0.68
N LYS A 42 9.79 -5.55 -1.61
CA LYS A 42 9.35 -6.31 -2.78
C LYS A 42 9.22 -5.35 -3.97
N GLU A 43 9.50 -5.81 -5.17
CA GLU A 43 9.19 -5.03 -6.37
C GLU A 43 7.70 -5.20 -6.68
N ILE A 44 7.01 -4.10 -6.99
CA ILE A 44 5.63 -4.09 -7.45
C ILE A 44 5.54 -3.44 -8.83
N PHE A 45 4.53 -3.78 -9.63
CA PHE A 45 4.34 -3.14 -10.92
C PHE A 45 3.82 -1.69 -10.77
N ILE A 46 4.41 -0.77 -11.53
CA ILE A 46 3.90 0.60 -11.69
C ILE A 46 2.52 0.50 -12.34
N ASP A 47 1.52 1.17 -11.76
CA ASP A 47 0.11 1.09 -12.17
C ASP A 47 -0.49 -0.33 -12.16
N GLY A 48 0.19 -1.28 -11.52
CA GLY A 48 -0.18 -2.68 -11.44
C GLY A 48 -1.38 -2.97 -10.54
N ASP A 49 -1.53 -4.24 -10.16
CA ASP A 49 -2.58 -4.72 -9.25
C ASP A 49 -2.03 -5.62 -8.14
N ASP A 50 -0.71 -5.69 -7.97
CA ASP A 50 0.02 -6.60 -7.08
C ASP A 50 0.44 -5.99 -5.73
N SER A 51 0.07 -4.73 -5.44
CA SER A 51 0.39 -4.07 -4.16
C SER A 51 -0.24 -4.76 -2.95
N THR A 52 -1.50 -5.22 -3.06
CA THR A 52 -2.20 -5.96 -1.99
C THR A 52 -1.41 -7.21 -1.58
N ASP A 53 -1.09 -8.07 -2.55
CA ASP A 53 -0.34 -9.31 -2.31
C ASP A 53 1.06 -9.02 -1.78
N ALA A 54 1.71 -7.98 -2.30
CA ALA A 54 3.03 -7.57 -1.84
C ALA A 54 3.03 -7.14 -0.36
N ILE A 55 2.03 -6.38 0.08
CA ILE A 55 1.90 -5.99 1.49
C ILE A 55 1.69 -7.24 2.35
N ILE A 56 0.74 -8.11 1.98
CA ILE A 56 0.43 -9.33 2.73
C ILE A 56 1.67 -10.22 2.90
N ASP A 57 2.40 -10.47 1.81
CA ASP A 57 3.61 -11.28 1.82
C ASP A 57 4.70 -10.67 2.71
N LEU A 58 4.91 -9.35 2.60
CA LEU A 58 5.94 -8.66 3.38
C LEU A 58 5.61 -8.66 4.88
N VAL A 59 4.35 -8.46 5.25
CA VAL A 59 3.91 -8.56 6.65
C VAL A 59 4.10 -9.98 7.18
N ARG A 60 3.69 -11.02 6.44
CA ARG A 60 3.87 -12.43 6.83
C ARG A 60 5.34 -12.83 6.94
N SER A 61 6.22 -12.21 6.16
CA SER A 61 7.67 -12.44 6.24
C SER A 61 8.33 -11.82 7.47
N CYS A 62 7.59 -11.04 8.25
CA CYS A 62 8.05 -10.48 9.51
C CYS A 62 7.69 -11.44 10.65
N GLU A 63 8.70 -12.03 11.29
CA GLU A 63 8.56 -12.88 12.49
C GLU A 63 8.06 -12.12 13.73
N ASN A 64 7.81 -10.82 13.59
CA ASN A 64 7.46 -9.91 14.65
C ASN A 64 5.93 -9.81 14.74
N ASN A 65 5.36 -9.80 15.95
CA ASN A 65 3.92 -9.57 16.20
C ASN A 65 3.51 -8.13 15.83
N VAL A 66 3.50 -7.81 14.53
CA VAL A 66 3.03 -6.54 13.99
C VAL A 66 1.58 -6.34 14.41
N GLN A 67 1.29 -5.20 15.05
CA GLN A 67 -0.03 -4.86 15.58
C GLN A 67 -0.78 -3.89 14.67
N TYR A 68 -0.06 -3.09 13.88
CA TYR A 68 -0.66 -2.13 12.95
C TYR A 68 0.18 -2.02 11.67
N ILE A 69 -0.52 -1.90 10.55
CA ILE A 69 0.05 -1.55 9.24
C ILE A 69 -0.27 -0.07 8.98
N LEU A 70 0.75 0.70 8.66
CA LEU A 70 0.64 2.14 8.41
C LEU A 70 1.06 2.44 6.98
N THR A 71 0.30 3.25 6.26
CA THR A 71 0.65 3.68 4.90
C THR A 71 0.37 5.18 4.74
N HIS A 72 1.10 5.87 3.86
CA HIS A 72 0.78 7.26 3.54
C HIS A 72 -0.46 7.36 2.64
N THR A 73 -0.67 6.43 1.72
CA THR A 73 -1.90 6.36 0.93
C THR A 73 -2.29 4.90 0.69
N ILE A 74 -3.40 4.68 -0.02
CA ILE A 74 -3.81 3.35 -0.48
C ILE A 74 -3.23 3.01 -1.86
N THR A 75 -2.43 3.89 -2.43
CA THR A 75 -1.92 3.79 -3.80
C THR A 75 -0.41 3.76 -3.78
N PHE A 76 0.17 2.78 -4.48
CA PHE A 76 1.61 2.63 -4.64
C PHE A 76 1.95 2.62 -6.12
N GLY A 77 3.17 3.00 -6.50
CA GLY A 77 3.62 2.92 -7.89
C GLY A 77 2.67 3.63 -8.88
N GLY A 78 2.02 4.72 -8.45
CA GLY A 78 0.94 5.36 -9.21
C GLY A 78 -0.43 4.79 -8.86
N PHE A 79 -1.10 4.11 -9.80
CA PHE A 79 -2.45 3.57 -9.59
C PHE A 79 -2.46 2.08 -9.19
N ASN A 80 -1.39 1.56 -8.56
CA ASN A 80 -1.42 0.24 -7.94
C ASN A 80 -2.11 0.36 -6.58
N ILE A 81 -3.44 0.20 -6.60
CA ILE A 81 -4.31 0.45 -5.44
C ILE A 81 -4.36 -0.82 -4.59
N ALA A 82 -3.94 -0.68 -3.33
CA ALA A 82 -4.04 -1.72 -2.32
C ALA A 82 -5.49 -1.83 -1.84
N ASP A 83 -5.97 -3.07 -1.73
CA ASP A 83 -7.28 -3.38 -1.16
C ASP A 83 -7.14 -3.54 0.36
N ILE A 84 -7.51 -2.49 1.09
CA ILE A 84 -7.39 -2.43 2.56
C ILE A 84 -8.26 -3.49 3.24
N GLU A 85 -9.47 -3.75 2.72
CA GLU A 85 -10.36 -4.78 3.28
C GLU A 85 -9.73 -6.16 3.13
N GLU A 86 -9.18 -6.46 1.95
CA GLU A 86 -8.52 -7.75 1.71
C GLU A 86 -7.29 -7.93 2.61
N ILE A 87 -6.47 -6.89 2.76
CA ILE A 87 -5.30 -6.92 3.66
C ILE A 87 -5.75 -7.23 5.09
N TYR A 88 -6.76 -6.53 5.59
CA TYR A 88 -7.30 -6.77 6.92
C TYR A 88 -7.86 -8.19 7.07
N GLN A 89 -8.66 -8.66 6.11
CA GLN A 89 -9.23 -10.01 6.14
C GLN A 89 -8.17 -11.12 6.13
N LYS A 90 -7.04 -10.90 5.45
CA LYS A 90 -5.98 -11.92 5.28
C LYS A 90 -4.96 -11.94 6.42
N LEU A 91 -4.82 -10.84 7.14
CA LEU A 91 -3.81 -10.67 8.19
C LEU A 91 -4.41 -10.53 9.59
N GLU A 92 -5.68 -10.11 9.69
CA GLU A 92 -6.34 -9.71 10.94
C GLU A 92 -5.59 -8.60 11.70
N ILE A 93 -4.75 -7.84 10.97
CA ILE A 93 -3.97 -6.71 11.48
C ILE A 93 -4.61 -5.42 10.96
N PRO A 94 -5.02 -4.48 11.84
CA PRO A 94 -5.54 -3.19 11.43
C PRO A 94 -4.56 -2.43 10.53
N ILE A 95 -5.09 -1.88 9.44
CA ILE A 95 -4.36 -1.07 8.46
C ILE A 95 -4.92 0.35 8.44
N ILE A 96 -4.03 1.34 8.51
CA ILE A 96 -4.36 2.76 8.58
C ILE A 96 -3.62 3.50 7.47
N ALA A 97 -4.37 4.12 6.56
CA ALA A 97 -3.83 4.98 5.51
C ALA A 97 -3.96 6.46 5.89
N PHE A 98 -2.85 7.19 5.91
CA PHE A 98 -2.78 8.59 6.35
C PHE A 98 -2.77 9.58 5.19
N THR A 99 -3.93 10.06 4.75
CA THR A 99 -4.01 11.06 3.70
C THR A 99 -3.88 12.49 4.26
N GLU A 100 -2.87 13.24 3.80
CA GLU A 100 -2.68 14.65 4.22
C GLU A 100 -3.77 15.59 3.70
N ARG A 101 -4.47 15.21 2.62
CA ARG A 101 -5.46 16.04 1.93
C ARG A 101 -6.69 15.21 1.58
N MET A 102 -7.85 15.86 1.62
CA MET A 102 -9.09 15.27 1.16
C MET A 102 -9.01 14.98 -0.34
N VAL A 103 -9.29 13.74 -0.71
CA VAL A 103 -9.22 13.27 -2.10
C VAL A 103 -10.48 13.70 -2.84
N ASN A 104 -10.32 14.34 -4.01
CA ASN A 104 -11.45 14.58 -4.91
C ASN A 104 -11.76 13.28 -5.68
N LEU A 105 -12.75 12.52 -5.18
CA LEU A 105 -13.13 11.23 -5.76
C LEU A 105 -13.58 11.33 -7.22
N ASP A 106 -14.17 12.44 -7.66
CA ASP A 106 -14.61 12.60 -9.05
C ASP A 106 -13.42 12.74 -10.01
N ASP A 107 -12.40 13.50 -9.60
CA ASP A 107 -11.17 13.65 -10.39
C ASP A 107 -10.39 12.34 -10.44
N VAL A 108 -10.34 11.60 -9.33
CA VAL A 108 -9.72 10.28 -9.27
C VAL A 108 -10.45 9.28 -10.18
N LYS A 109 -11.79 9.22 -10.13
CA LYS A 109 -12.59 8.37 -11.02
C LYS A 109 -12.33 8.70 -12.50
N LYS A 110 -12.34 9.99 -12.87
CA LYS A 110 -12.04 10.42 -14.25
C LYS A 110 -10.64 9.99 -14.69
N ALA A 111 -9.63 10.15 -13.83
CA ALA A 111 -8.27 9.73 -14.12
C ALA A 111 -8.16 8.21 -14.33
N ILE A 112 -8.81 7.42 -13.46
CA ILE A 112 -8.82 5.95 -13.56
C ILE A 112 -9.55 5.49 -14.82
N ILE A 113 -10.72 6.05 -15.14
CA ILE A 113 -11.48 5.69 -16.35
C ILE A 113 -10.66 5.97 -17.61
N LYS A 114 -10.00 7.12 -17.66
CA LYS A 114 -9.15 7.52 -18.78
C LYS A 114 -7.94 6.60 -18.95
N LYS A 115 -7.30 6.21 -17.84
CA LYS A 115 -6.05 5.43 -17.85
C LYS A 115 -6.26 3.92 -17.93
N PHE A 116 -7.37 3.40 -17.39
CA PHE A 116 -7.67 1.97 -17.29
C PHE A 116 -9.09 1.66 -17.83
N PRO A 117 -9.34 1.76 -19.14
CA PRO A 117 -10.68 1.58 -19.70
C PRO A 117 -11.31 0.20 -19.44
N LYS A 118 -10.51 -0.83 -19.17
CA LYS A 118 -10.96 -2.21 -18.92
C LYS A 118 -10.99 -2.62 -17.43
N LYS A 119 -10.22 -1.95 -16.57
CA LYS A 119 -10.03 -2.30 -15.14
C LYS A 119 -10.48 -1.20 -14.18
N ASN A 120 -11.20 -0.19 -14.69
CA ASN A 120 -11.59 0.97 -13.89
C ASN A 120 -12.50 0.59 -12.72
N THR A 121 -13.46 -0.33 -12.90
CA THR A 121 -14.41 -0.76 -11.88
C THR A 121 -13.69 -1.31 -10.64
N ASP A 122 -12.76 -2.26 -10.82
CA ASP A 122 -12.05 -2.89 -9.71
C ASP A 122 -11.22 -1.88 -8.93
N LYS A 123 -10.48 -1.02 -9.65
CA LYS A 123 -9.67 0.05 -9.05
C LYS A 123 -10.53 1.06 -8.29
N ILE A 124 -11.68 1.47 -8.83
CA ILE A 124 -12.61 2.39 -8.16
C ILE A 124 -13.22 1.75 -6.92
N ASN A 125 -13.59 0.47 -6.98
CA ASN A 125 -14.17 -0.25 -5.85
C ASN A 125 -13.22 -0.30 -4.65
N LYS A 126 -11.92 -0.56 -4.89
CA LYS A 126 -10.90 -0.53 -3.82
C LYS A 126 -10.82 0.81 -3.11
N ILE A 127 -10.97 1.92 -3.85
CA ILE A 127 -10.97 3.28 -3.28
C ILE A 127 -12.22 3.53 -2.45
N ILE A 128 -13.40 3.16 -2.96
CA ILE A 128 -14.67 3.37 -2.24
C ILE A 128 -14.70 2.56 -0.94
N LYS A 129 -14.19 1.32 -0.96
CA LYS A 129 -14.12 0.45 0.21
C LYS A 129 -13.13 0.93 1.28
N ALA A 130 -12.19 1.80 0.93
CA ALA A 130 -11.21 2.31 1.87
C ALA A 130 -11.79 3.34 2.86
N GLY A 131 -13.04 3.81 2.66
CA GLY A 131 -13.73 4.79 3.50
C GLY A 131 -14.39 5.90 2.72
#